data_AF-A0A843EAX6-F1
#
_entry.id   AF-A0A843EAX6-F1
#
_cell.length_a   1.000
_cell.length_b   1.000
_cell.length_c   1.000
_cell.angle_alpha   90.00
_cell.angle_beta   90.00
_cell.angle_gamma   90.00
#
_symmetry.space_group_name_H-M   'P 1'
#
loop_
_entity.id
_entity.type
_entity.pdbx_description
1 polymer ?
#
loop_
_entity_poly.entity_id
_entity_poly.type
_entity_poly.pdbx_seq_one_letter_code
_entity_poly.pdbx_strand_id
1 'polypeptide(L)'
;MREKEEILNNGLLNNIIREIDNDEIFQFFGYYTDPTTRKDYLVKFTQGFGWEHLSASTRNKTPTWDIMCKLKEIFWRDDECCVEYHPKREDYVNNMPYCLHIWKKIDEEFEMPPSILVGFKDKDPLSFHATMQLALRSMSSEDKKAIIESQGVYANRKMRRKK
;
A
#
# COMPACT_ATOMS: atom_id res chain seq x y z
N MET A 1 11.38 0.76 6.86
CA MET A 1 11.05 2.14 7.22
C MET A 1 12.24 3.07 6.99
N ARG A 2 11.99 4.38 6.93
CA ARG A 2 13.02 5.42 7.15
C ARG A 2 13.46 5.41 8.62
N GLU A 3 14.66 5.93 8.91
CA GLU A 3 15.17 5.99 10.28
C GLU A 3 14.28 6.86 11.16
N LYS A 4 14.17 6.52 12.45
CA LYS A 4 13.33 7.24 13.41
C LYS A 4 13.66 8.74 13.43
N GLU A 5 14.94 9.08 13.51
CA GLU A 5 15.40 10.48 13.54
C GLU A 5 15.03 11.22 12.26
N GLU A 6 15.02 10.53 11.12
CA GLU A 6 14.61 11.11 9.83
C GLU A 6 13.11 11.42 9.84
N ILE A 7 12.30 10.50 10.35
CA ILE A 7 10.84 10.66 10.44
C ILE A 7 10.47 11.80 11.40
N LEU A 8 11.12 11.87 12.56
CA LEU A 8 10.78 12.85 13.60
C LEU A 8 11.33 14.26 13.30
N ASN A 9 12.48 14.36 12.62
CA ASN A 9 13.14 15.64 12.37
C ASN A 9 12.82 16.25 10.99
N ASN A 10 12.00 15.59 10.16
CA ASN A 10 11.62 16.13 8.85
C ASN A 10 10.69 17.37 8.92
N GLY A 11 10.15 17.69 10.09
CA GLY A 11 9.25 18.84 10.31
C GLY A 11 7.85 18.69 9.69
N LEU A 12 7.49 17.49 9.23
CA LEU A 12 6.18 17.18 8.63
C LEU A 12 5.18 16.67 9.68
N LEU A 13 5.68 16.08 10.76
CA LEU A 13 4.90 15.58 11.89
C LEU A 13 4.93 16.57 13.05
N ASN A 14 3.76 16.82 13.63
CA ASN A 14 3.55 17.84 14.66
C ASN A 14 2.80 17.26 15.87
N ASN A 15 2.91 17.95 17.01
CA ASN A 15 2.14 17.66 18.22
C ASN A 15 2.19 16.17 18.61
N ILE A 16 3.39 15.64 18.85
CA ILE A 16 3.59 14.25 19.28
C ILE A 16 2.87 14.06 20.62
N ILE A 17 1.82 13.26 20.63
CA ILE A 17 0.97 12.98 21.79
C ILE A 17 1.58 11.86 22.63
N ARG A 18 2.13 10.84 21.95
CA ARG A 18 2.70 9.66 22.60
C ARG A 18 3.80 9.08 21.75
N GLU A 19 4.85 8.68 22.44
CA GLU A 19 5.94 7.87 21.92
C GLU A 19 6.13 6.66 22.85
N ILE A 20 6.23 5.47 22.27
CA ILE A 20 6.69 4.26 22.95
C ILE A 20 7.91 3.81 22.18
N ASP A 21 9.03 3.61 22.87
CA ASP A 21 10.28 3.18 22.26
C ASP A 21 11.00 2.24 23.22
N ASN A 22 11.04 0.97 22.84
CA ASN A 22 11.75 -0.10 23.55
C ASN A 22 12.15 -1.19 22.56
N ASP A 23 12.88 -2.21 23.04
CA ASP A 23 13.44 -3.28 22.22
C ASP A 23 12.39 -4.11 21.43
N GLU A 24 11.11 -4.04 21.80
CA GLU A 24 10.03 -4.80 21.18
C GLU A 24 9.12 -3.96 20.26
N ILE A 25 8.86 -2.71 20.64
CA ILE A 25 7.86 -1.87 20.00
C ILE A 25 8.36 -0.43 19.91
N PHE A 26 8.29 0.11 18.70
CA PHE A 26 8.32 1.54 18.44
C PHE A 26 6.93 2.01 18.01
N GLN A 27 6.37 3.01 18.69
CA GLN A 27 5.09 3.62 18.32
C GLN A 27 5.16 5.14 18.40
N PHE A 28 4.67 5.76 17.35
CA PHE A 28 4.45 7.19 17.24
C PHE A 28 2.95 7.50 17.16
N PHE A 29 2.50 8.53 17.87
CA PHE A 29 1.14 9.05 17.74
C PHE A 29 1.16 10.58 17.79
N GLY A 30 0.66 11.22 16.73
CA GLY A 30 0.68 12.67 16.58
C GLY A 30 -0.16 13.13 15.39
N TYR A 31 0.18 14.29 14.84
CA TYR A 31 -0.54 14.88 13.73
C TYR A 31 0.34 15.11 12.50
N TYR A 32 -0.27 14.96 11.34
CA TYR A 32 0.24 15.50 10.08
C TYR A 32 -0.69 16.62 9.63
N THR A 33 -0.15 17.79 9.32
CA THR A 33 -0.91 18.92 8.78
C THR A 33 -0.58 19.04 7.29
N ASP A 34 -1.56 18.82 6.42
CA ASP A 34 -1.35 19.02 4.98
C ASP A 34 -1.01 20.50 4.71
N PRO A 35 0.18 20.82 4.16
CA PRO A 35 0.56 22.21 3.90
C PRO A 35 -0.35 22.90 2.89
N THR A 36 -1.01 22.13 2.01
CA THR A 36 -1.86 22.67 0.94
C THR A 36 -3.23 23.05 1.48
N THR A 37 -3.89 22.13 2.19
CA THR A 37 -5.26 22.35 2.69
C THR A 37 -5.32 22.84 4.13
N ARG A 38 -4.19 22.82 4.85
CA ARG A 38 -4.08 23.10 6.29
C ARG A 38 -4.94 22.18 7.16
N LYS A 39 -5.34 21.03 6.61
CA LYS A 39 -6.13 20.04 7.32
C LYS A 39 -5.24 19.12 8.15
N ASP A 40 -5.65 18.86 9.38
CA ASP A 40 -4.96 17.93 10.27
C ASP A 40 -5.47 16.50 10.12
N TYR A 41 -4.53 15.58 10.18
CA TYR A 41 -4.73 14.14 10.17
C TYR A 41 -4.10 13.57 11.42
N LEU A 42 -4.86 12.79 12.17
CA LEU A 42 -4.34 12.02 13.28
C LEU A 42 -3.59 10.81 12.73
N VAL A 43 -2.30 10.74 13.05
CA VAL A 43 -1.38 9.73 12.51
C VAL A 43 -0.86 8.88 13.64
N LYS A 44 -0.91 7.56 13.44
CA LYS A 44 -0.26 6.57 14.31
C LYS A 44 0.63 5.69 13.48
N PHE A 45 1.89 5.57 13.86
CA PHE A 45 2.81 4.59 13.29
C PHE A 45 3.22 3.60 14.38
N THR A 46 3.34 2.32 14.06
CA THR A 46 3.78 1.27 14.98
C THR A 46 4.66 0.29 14.23
N GLN A 47 5.87 0.08 14.71
CA GLN A 47 6.74 -1.01 14.32
C GLN A 47 6.82 -1.99 15.48
N GLY A 48 6.49 -3.24 15.21
CA GLY A 48 6.42 -4.30 16.21
C GLY A 48 5.50 -5.42 15.75
N PHE A 49 5.43 -6.51 16.49
CA PHE A 49 4.58 -7.67 16.14
C PHE A 49 4.88 -8.27 14.74
N GLY A 50 6.07 -8.02 14.17
CA GLY A 50 6.43 -8.42 12.81
C GLY A 50 5.93 -7.49 11.69
N TRP A 51 5.35 -6.34 12.04
CA TRP A 51 4.79 -5.39 11.07
C TRP A 51 5.21 -3.94 11.34
N GLU A 52 5.31 -3.18 10.26
CA GLU A 52 5.22 -1.73 10.26
C GLU A 52 3.76 -1.37 9.90
N HIS A 53 3.11 -0.59 10.75
CA HIS A 53 1.71 -0.19 10.63
C HIS A 53 1.61 1.32 10.68
N LEU A 54 0.91 1.90 9.72
CA LEU A 54 0.50 3.30 9.75
C LEU A 54 -1.02 3.37 9.71
N SER A 55 -1.60 4.28 10.49
CA SER A 55 -2.99 4.69 10.35
C SER A 55 -3.11 6.20 10.28
N ALA A 56 -3.95 6.67 9.37
CA ALA A 56 -4.30 8.08 9.23
C ALA A 56 -5.81 8.23 9.37
N SER A 57 -6.25 9.22 10.13
CA SER A 57 -7.67 9.41 10.38
C SER A 57 -8.06 10.86 10.61
N THR A 58 -9.33 11.16 10.40
CA THR A 58 -9.91 12.45 10.77
C THR A 58 -11.27 12.25 11.44
N ARG A 59 -11.84 13.31 12.01
CA ARG A 59 -13.11 13.22 12.75
C ARG A 59 -14.31 12.84 11.88
N ASN A 60 -14.34 13.29 10.62
CA ASN A 60 -15.56 13.27 9.80
C ASN A 60 -15.35 12.97 8.32
N LYS A 61 -14.12 12.71 7.87
CA LYS A 61 -13.84 12.42 6.46
C LYS A 61 -12.66 11.48 6.29
N THR A 62 -12.82 10.46 5.46
CA THR A 62 -11.72 9.54 5.13
C THR A 62 -10.55 10.31 4.49
N PRO A 63 -9.30 10.03 4.87
CA PRO A 63 -8.14 10.53 4.15
C PRO A 63 -8.23 10.22 2.65
N THR A 64 -7.69 11.11 1.82
CA THR A 64 -7.62 10.88 0.38
C THR A 64 -6.43 10.01 0.04
N TRP A 65 -6.45 9.39 -1.14
CA TRP A 65 -5.31 8.63 -1.66
C TRP A 65 -4.01 9.44 -1.64
N ASP A 66 -4.05 10.70 -2.07
CA ASP A 66 -2.86 11.57 -2.09
C ASP A 66 -2.25 11.77 -0.70
N ILE A 67 -3.09 11.87 0.34
CA ILE A 67 -2.62 11.97 1.73
C ILE A 67 -1.98 10.66 2.18
N MET A 68 -2.57 9.52 1.81
CA MET A 68 -1.98 8.21 2.10
C MET A 68 -0.63 8.04 1.40
N CYS A 69 -0.49 8.47 0.13
CA CYS A 69 0.79 8.50 -0.57
C CYS A 69 1.82 9.38 0.14
N LYS A 70 1.44 10.59 0.57
CA LYS A 70 2.35 11.48 1.30
C LYS A 70 2.81 10.88 2.62
N LEU A 71 1.91 10.23 3.36
CA LEU A 71 2.31 9.55 4.59
C LEU A 71 3.20 8.33 4.27
N LYS A 72 2.96 7.59 3.19
CA LYS A 72 3.88 6.53 2.77
C LYS A 72 5.30 7.05 2.57
N GLU A 73 5.45 8.17 1.85
CA GLU A 73 6.74 8.82 1.60
C GLU A 73 7.45 9.27 2.89
N ILE A 74 6.70 9.66 3.92
CA ILE A 74 7.23 10.10 5.22
C ILE A 74 7.83 8.93 6.01
N PHE A 75 7.18 7.76 6.01
CA PHE A 75 7.55 6.65 6.88
C PHE A 75 8.39 5.57 6.18
N TRP A 76 8.31 5.46 4.85
CA TRP A 76 8.99 4.44 4.06
C TRP A 76 9.76 5.04 2.87
N ARG A 77 10.77 4.30 2.39
CA ARG A 77 11.51 4.61 1.18
C ARG A 77 10.71 4.25 -0.07
N ASP A 78 11.09 4.77 -1.23
CA ASP A 78 10.32 4.61 -2.48
C ASP A 78 10.30 3.16 -2.99
N ASP A 79 11.35 2.39 -2.69
CA ASP A 79 11.52 0.99 -3.05
C ASP A 79 10.81 0.01 -2.10
N GLU A 80 10.31 0.48 -0.96
CA GLU A 80 9.57 -0.34 -0.01
C GLU A 80 8.11 -0.53 -0.44
N CYS A 81 7.69 -1.79 -0.54
CA CYS A 81 6.31 -2.16 -0.83
C CYS A 81 5.44 -2.10 0.43
N CYS A 82 4.32 -1.38 0.34
CA CYS A 82 3.33 -1.31 1.41
C CYS A 82 1.93 -1.55 0.83
N VAL A 83 1.01 -2.02 1.66
CA VAL A 83 -0.32 -2.44 1.22
C VAL A 83 -1.41 -1.84 2.11
N GLU A 84 -2.58 -1.56 1.51
CA GLU A 84 -3.83 -1.36 2.24
C GLU A 84 -4.70 -2.60 2.06
N TYR A 85 -5.09 -3.24 3.16
CA TYR A 85 -5.92 -4.44 3.12
C TYR A 85 -7.42 -4.10 3.13
N HIS A 86 -8.18 -4.95 2.44
CA HIS A 86 -9.61 -5.14 2.68
C HIS A 86 -9.80 -6.51 3.35
N PRO A 87 -9.78 -6.58 4.70
CA PRO A 87 -10.00 -7.83 5.41
C PRO A 87 -11.36 -8.45 5.08
N LYS A 88 -11.51 -9.74 5.40
CA LYS A 88 -12.84 -10.36 5.39
C LYS A 88 -13.75 -9.63 6.36
N ARG A 89 -15.05 -9.65 6.09
CA ARG A 89 -16.04 -8.92 6.90
C ARG A 89 -16.01 -9.36 8.36
N GLU A 90 -15.86 -10.66 8.64
CA GLU A 90 -15.78 -11.20 9.99
C GLU A 90 -14.52 -10.75 10.76
N ASP A 91 -13.44 -10.43 10.05
CA ASP A 91 -12.17 -9.98 10.62
C ASP A 91 -12.05 -8.45 10.64
N TYR A 92 -13.06 -7.73 10.13
CA TYR A 92 -13.02 -6.28 9.98
C TYR A 92 -13.25 -5.55 11.32
N VAL A 93 -12.20 -4.90 11.83
CA VAL A 93 -12.27 -4.06 13.02
C VAL A 93 -12.38 -2.59 12.60
N ASN A 94 -13.47 -1.91 12.97
CA ASN A 94 -13.70 -0.51 12.63
C ASN A 94 -14.05 0.34 13.85
N ASN A 95 -13.03 0.69 14.63
CA ASN A 95 -13.17 1.59 15.77
C ASN A 95 -13.15 3.08 15.35
N MET A 96 -12.71 3.38 14.12
CA MET A 96 -12.59 4.72 13.57
C MET A 96 -13.09 4.76 12.13
N PRO A 97 -14.35 5.18 11.88
CA PRO A 97 -14.99 5.08 10.56
C PRO A 97 -14.27 5.81 9.42
N TYR A 98 -13.45 6.80 9.74
CA TYR A 98 -12.71 7.64 8.79
C TYR A 98 -11.20 7.43 8.92
N CYS A 99 -10.79 6.18 9.00
CA CYS A 99 -9.40 5.77 9.14
C CYS A 99 -8.99 4.90 7.96
N LEU A 100 -7.83 5.20 7.38
CA LEU A 100 -7.14 4.34 6.43
C LEU A 100 -5.83 3.86 7.06
N HIS A 101 -5.32 2.76 6.52
CA HIS A 101 -4.23 2.02 7.12
C HIS A 101 -3.28 1.50 6.04
N ILE A 102 -1.99 1.60 6.30
CA ILE A 102 -0.93 1.04 5.46
C ILE A 102 -0.14 0.05 6.32
N TRP A 103 0.22 -1.09 5.73
CA TRP A 103 1.01 -2.12 6.37
C TRP A 103 2.22 -2.50 5.52
N LYS A 104 3.29 -2.88 6.20
CA LYS A 104 4.45 -3.57 5.63
C LYS A 104 4.95 -4.65 6.59
N LYS A 105 5.41 -5.78 6.06
CA LYS A 105 6.05 -6.82 6.89
C LYS A 105 7.49 -6.41 7.25
N ILE A 106 7.93 -6.80 8.44
CA ILE A 106 9.33 -6.68 8.84
C ILE A 106 10.08 -7.92 8.32
N ASP A 107 11.26 -7.72 7.74
CA ASP A 107 12.15 -8.76 7.20
C ASP A 107 11.56 -9.67 6.10
N GLU A 108 10.41 -9.31 5.54
CA GLU A 108 9.75 -10.03 4.44
C GLU A 108 9.24 -9.06 3.37
N GLU A 109 9.34 -9.47 2.11
CA GLU A 109 8.76 -8.75 0.98
C GLU A 109 7.37 -9.29 0.61
N PHE A 110 6.52 -8.42 0.09
CA PHE A 110 5.25 -8.85 -0.48
C PHE A 110 5.44 -9.48 -1.86
N GLU A 111 4.60 -10.45 -2.18
CA GLU A 111 4.44 -10.85 -3.57
C GLU A 111 3.85 -9.68 -4.37
N MET A 112 4.49 -9.35 -5.49
CA MET A 112 3.98 -8.32 -6.39
C MET A 112 3.05 -8.94 -7.41
N PRO A 113 1.87 -8.34 -7.67
CA PRO A 113 1.00 -8.84 -8.71
C PRO A 113 1.70 -8.76 -10.07
N PRO A 114 1.43 -9.71 -10.97
CA PRO A 114 1.95 -9.66 -12.33
C PRO A 114 1.59 -8.34 -13.02
N SER A 115 2.63 -7.60 -13.45
CA SER A 115 2.49 -6.25 -14.02
C SER A 115 1.56 -6.17 -15.22
N ILE A 116 1.40 -7.27 -15.97
CA ILE A 116 0.49 -7.35 -17.12
C ILE A 116 -0.98 -7.10 -16.74
N LEU A 117 -1.37 -7.33 -15.48
CA LEU A 117 -2.73 -7.05 -15.00
C LEU A 117 -2.98 -5.55 -14.79
N VAL A 118 -1.91 -4.74 -14.74
CA VAL A 118 -1.97 -3.29 -14.55
C VAL A 118 -1.71 -2.58 -15.88
N GLY A 119 -0.60 -2.92 -16.56
CA GLY A 119 -0.20 -2.27 -17.80
C GLY A 119 1.24 -2.57 -18.22
N PHE A 120 1.62 -2.07 -19.40
CA PHE A 120 3.01 -2.11 -19.86
C PHE A 120 3.73 -0.83 -19.41
N LYS A 121 4.97 -0.96 -18.95
CA LYS A 121 5.82 0.21 -18.69
C LYS A 121 5.98 1.03 -19.99
N ASP A 122 6.03 2.34 -19.84
CA ASP A 122 6.33 3.30 -20.93
C ASP A 122 5.33 3.30 -22.11
N LYS A 123 4.06 3.00 -21.83
CA LYS A 123 2.95 3.14 -22.78
C LYS A 123 1.91 4.12 -22.26
N ASP A 124 1.34 4.92 -23.17
CA ASP A 124 0.25 5.83 -22.80
C ASP A 124 -1.04 5.03 -22.47
N PRO A 125 -1.92 5.56 -21.60
CA PRO A 125 -3.13 4.85 -21.17
C PRO A 125 -4.10 4.48 -22.31
N LEU A 126 -4.10 5.22 -23.42
CA LEU A 126 -4.98 4.96 -24.55
C LEU A 126 -4.46 3.81 -25.43
N SER A 127 -3.14 3.79 -25.71
CA SER A 127 -2.52 2.70 -26.46
C SER A 127 -2.50 1.38 -25.70
N PHE A 128 -2.55 1.41 -24.35
CA PHE A 128 -2.66 0.24 -23.50
C PHE A 128 -3.92 -0.60 -23.80
N HIS A 129 -5.10 0.00 -23.85
CA HIS A 129 -6.35 -0.77 -23.90
C HIS A 129 -6.50 -1.54 -25.22
N ALA A 130 -6.19 -0.89 -26.35
CA ALA A 130 -6.22 -1.51 -27.66
C ALA A 130 -5.13 -2.59 -27.80
N THR A 131 -3.90 -2.30 -27.34
CA THR A 131 -2.78 -3.25 -27.40
C THR A 131 -3.02 -4.48 -26.53
N MET A 132 -3.53 -4.31 -25.31
CA MET A 132 -3.83 -5.41 -24.41
C MET A 132 -4.96 -6.29 -24.94
N GLN A 133 -6.04 -5.70 -25.45
CA GLN A 133 -7.13 -6.48 -26.05
C GLN A 133 -6.67 -7.25 -27.30
N LEU A 134 -5.87 -6.62 -28.17
CA LEU A 134 -5.33 -7.29 -29.35
C LEU A 134 -4.36 -8.40 -28.94
N ALA A 135 -3.40 -8.12 -28.04
CA ALA A 135 -2.46 -9.11 -27.54
C ALA A 135 -3.17 -10.31 -26.90
N LEU A 136 -4.11 -10.10 -25.98
CA LEU A 136 -4.86 -11.20 -25.35
C LEU A 136 -5.69 -12.01 -26.36
N ARG A 137 -6.20 -11.39 -27.42
CA ARG A 137 -6.99 -12.06 -28.47
C ARG A 137 -6.12 -12.80 -29.48
N SER A 138 -4.97 -12.25 -29.87
CA SER A 138 -4.09 -12.82 -30.90
C SER A 138 -3.07 -13.81 -30.37
N MET A 139 -2.78 -13.79 -29.06
CA MET A 139 -1.81 -14.70 -28.45
C MET A 139 -2.32 -16.14 -28.41
N SER A 140 -1.42 -17.06 -28.78
CA SER A 140 -1.64 -18.50 -28.63
C SER A 140 -1.78 -18.89 -27.14
N SER A 141 -2.28 -20.09 -26.88
CA SER A 141 -2.40 -20.59 -25.50
C SER A 141 -1.03 -20.83 -24.88
N GLU A 142 -0.05 -21.14 -25.71
CA GLU A 142 1.35 -21.36 -25.39
C GLU A 142 2.02 -20.04 -24.97
N ASP A 143 1.83 -18.97 -25.75
CA ASP A 143 2.37 -17.64 -25.42
C ASP A 143 1.75 -17.11 -24.11
N LYS A 144 0.46 -17.33 -23.90
CA LYS A 144 -0.22 -16.96 -22.65
C LYS A 144 0.38 -17.68 -21.46
N LYS A 145 0.68 -18.98 -21.59
CA LYS A 145 1.32 -19.76 -20.53
C LYS A 145 2.75 -19.29 -20.27
N ALA A 146 3.54 -19.04 -21.31
CA ALA A 146 4.91 -18.55 -21.17
C ALA A 146 4.96 -17.20 -20.46
N ILE A 147 4.03 -16.28 -20.75
CA ILE A 147 3.94 -15.00 -20.02
C ILE A 147 3.54 -15.23 -18.56
N ILE A 148 2.52 -16.04 -18.29
CA ILE A 148 2.07 -16.38 -16.93
C ILE A 148 3.22 -16.98 -16.10
N GLU A 149 3.98 -17.91 -16.68
CA GLU A 149 5.13 -18.57 -16.06
C GLU A 149 6.30 -17.59 -15.85
N SER A 150 6.59 -16.72 -16.82
CA SER A 150 7.65 -15.70 -16.71
C SER A 150 7.39 -14.66 -15.62
N GLN A 151 6.13 -14.48 -15.22
CA GLN A 151 5.74 -13.56 -14.14
C GLN A 151 5.53 -14.29 -12.80
N GLY A 152 5.89 -15.57 -12.70
CA GLY A 152 5.77 -16.36 -11.46
C GLY A 152 4.33 -16.66 -11.03
N VAL A 153 3.36 -16.55 -11.95
CA VAL A 153 1.93 -16.64 -11.62
C VAL A 153 1.43 -18.06 -11.86
N TYR A 154 0.78 -18.68 -10.87
CA TYR A 154 0.12 -19.97 -11.08
C TYR A 154 -1.23 -19.76 -11.80
N ALA A 155 -1.44 -20.48 -12.91
CA ALA A 155 -2.71 -20.47 -13.62
C ALA A 155 -3.88 -20.86 -12.69
N ASN A 156 -4.93 -20.03 -12.66
CA ASN A 156 -6.04 -20.14 -11.72
C ASN A 156 -6.83 -21.45 -11.95
N ARG A 157 -6.63 -22.45 -11.08
CA ARG A 157 -7.23 -23.80 -11.20
C ARG A 157 -8.75 -23.79 -11.26
N LYS A 158 -9.41 -22.74 -10.74
CA LYS A 158 -10.88 -22.60 -10.72
C LYS A 158 -11.51 -22.35 -12.09
N MET A 159 -10.78 -21.81 -13.07
CA MET A 159 -11.32 -21.54 -14.42
C MET A 159 -11.44 -22.80 -15.31
N ARG A 160 -10.85 -23.92 -14.89
CA ARG A 160 -10.90 -25.20 -15.64
C ARG A 160 -12.27 -25.90 -15.62
N ARG A 161 -13.23 -25.42 -14.82
CA ARG A 161 -14.60 -25.97 -14.67
C ARG A 161 -15.66 -25.06 -15.28
N LYS A 162 -15.56 -24.79 -16.58
CA LYS A 162 -16.68 -24.36 -17.43
C LYS A 162 -16.48 -24.99 -18.81
N LYS A 163 -16.81 -26.28 -18.91
CA LYS A 163 -17.12 -26.97 -20.16
C LYS A 163 -18.56 -27.43 -20.05
#